data_AF-A0A2S7KQW9-F1
#
_entry.id   AF-A0A2S7KQW9-F1
#
_cell.length_a   1.000
_cell.length_b   1.000
_cell.length_c   1.000
_cell.angle_alpha   90.00
_cell.angle_beta   90.00
_cell.angle_gamma   90.00
#
_symmetry.space_group_name_H-M   'P 1'
#
loop_
_entity.id
_entity.type
_entity.pdbx_description
1 polymer ?
#
loop_
_entity_poly.entity_id
_entity_poly.type
_entity_poly.pdbx_seq_one_letter_code
_entity_poly.pdbx_strand_id
1 'polypeptide(L)'
;MKRSIWILSFALLLLGGMNTLSAQDLKRSQDRPEVVAKAKVSELSQTLDLTGDQQRTIFRAMVKYEKARSQEENYDLEAVMKKTLTAEQFDQWKKMKDN
;
A
#
# COMPACT_ATOMS: atom_id res chain seq x y z
N MET A 1 -17.76 31.35 51.66
CA MET A 1 -16.98 30.24 51.06
C MET A 1 -17.69 28.92 51.31
N LYS A 2 -17.42 27.92 50.46
CA LYS A 2 -17.83 26.49 50.43
C LYS A 2 -18.88 26.23 49.34
N ARG A 3 -18.45 26.10 48.06
CA ARG A 3 -18.01 24.86 47.38
C ARG A 3 -19.12 23.81 47.26
N SER A 4 -19.75 23.77 46.09
CA SER A 4 -20.28 22.55 45.48
C SER A 4 -20.53 22.79 43.99
N ILE A 5 -19.44 22.80 43.22
CA ILE A 5 -19.46 22.37 41.82
C ILE A 5 -19.84 20.89 41.85
N TRP A 6 -20.92 20.52 41.17
CA TRP A 6 -21.36 19.16 40.76
C TRP A 6 -22.88 19.30 40.58
N ILE A 7 -23.45 19.27 39.37
CA ILE A 7 -23.56 18.08 38.52
C ILE A 7 -23.71 18.58 37.07
N LEU A 8 -22.67 18.42 36.25
CA LEU A 8 -22.83 18.41 34.79
C LEU A 8 -23.03 16.94 34.41
N SER A 9 -24.29 16.54 34.29
CA SER A 9 -24.71 15.18 33.97
C SER A 9 -24.10 14.72 32.65
N PHE A 10 -23.05 13.91 32.75
CA PHE A 10 -22.84 12.62 32.09
C PHE A 10 -23.72 12.30 30.86
N ALA A 11 -23.59 13.07 29.79
CA ALA A 11 -24.19 12.78 28.49
C ALA A 11 -23.13 12.78 27.37
N LEU A 12 -21.94 12.22 27.65
CA LEU A 12 -20.87 12.08 26.67
C LEU A 12 -20.16 10.72 26.74
N LEU A 13 -20.91 9.64 26.99
CA LEU A 13 -20.36 8.28 27.05
C LEU A 13 -20.98 7.30 26.04
N LEU A 14 -21.74 7.80 25.06
CA LEU A 14 -22.30 6.97 23.98
C LEU A 14 -21.87 7.42 22.57
N LEU A 15 -21.05 8.47 22.44
CA LEU A 15 -20.52 8.95 21.15
C LEU A 15 -18.99 8.96 21.07
N GLY A 16 -18.31 8.36 22.06
CA GLY A 16 -16.83 8.29 22.13
C GLY A 16 -16.24 6.93 21.75
N GLY A 17 -17.05 5.97 21.30
CA GLY A 17 -16.63 4.57 21.14
C GLY A 17 -16.13 4.17 19.74
N MET A 18 -16.03 5.09 18.77
CA MET A 18 -15.68 4.74 17.38
C MET A 18 -14.42 5.44 16.84
N ASN A 19 -13.59 6.01 17.70
CA ASN A 19 -12.25 6.48 17.35
C ASN A 19 -11.39 6.08 18.55
N THR A 20 -10.59 5.02 18.58
CA THR A 20 -9.36 4.87 17.80
C THR A 20 -8.82 3.42 17.94
N LEU A 21 -9.01 2.56 16.94
CA LEU A 21 -8.29 1.27 16.86
C LEU A 21 -7.76 1.00 15.44
N SER A 22 -7.38 2.04 14.69
CA SER A 22 -6.84 1.84 13.34
C SER A 22 -5.61 2.68 12.99
N ALA A 23 -5.00 3.40 13.94
CA ALA A 23 -3.83 4.25 13.63
C ALA A 23 -2.47 3.57 13.89
N GLN A 24 -2.39 2.55 14.76
CA GLN A 24 -1.12 1.87 15.07
C GLN A 24 -0.78 0.74 14.08
N ASP A 25 -1.76 0.12 13.43
CA ASP A 25 -1.53 -0.89 12.38
C ASP A 25 -1.04 -0.29 11.06
N LEU A 26 -1.50 0.92 10.71
CA LEU A 26 -1.18 1.55 9.43
C LEU A 26 0.33 1.84 9.29
N LYS A 27 0.99 2.37 10.33
CA LYS A 27 2.44 2.64 10.29
C LYS A 27 3.28 1.37 10.22
N ARG A 28 2.93 0.32 10.96
CA ARG A 28 3.64 -0.98 10.93
C ARG A 28 3.40 -1.74 9.62
N SER A 29 2.23 -1.56 9.01
CA SER A 29 1.88 -2.22 7.75
C SER A 29 2.62 -1.66 6.54
N GLN A 30 2.94 -0.36 6.55
CA GLN A 30 3.57 0.33 5.43
C GLN A 30 5.04 -0.07 5.21
N ASP A 31 5.69 -0.58 6.25
CA ASP A 31 7.07 -1.11 6.19
C ASP A 31 7.16 -2.48 5.52
N ARG A 32 6.02 -3.15 5.28
CA ARG A 32 6.03 -4.48 4.70
C ARG A 32 6.10 -4.39 3.18
N PRO A 33 7.09 -5.04 2.53
CA PRO A 33 7.25 -5.00 1.07
C PRO A 33 6.02 -5.55 0.34
N GLU A 34 5.26 -6.45 0.96
CA GLU A 34 4.01 -6.97 0.40
C GLU A 34 2.89 -5.92 0.32
N VAL A 35 2.81 -5.00 1.28
CA VAL A 35 1.76 -3.96 1.29
C VAL A 35 2.07 -2.92 0.22
N VAL A 36 3.34 -2.48 0.15
CA VAL A 36 3.81 -1.57 -0.90
C VAL A 36 3.63 -2.18 -2.29
N ALA A 37 4.04 -3.44 -2.47
CA ALA A 37 3.87 -4.15 -3.73
C ALA A 37 2.40 -4.29 -4.13
N LYS A 38 1.50 -4.60 -3.18
CA LYS A 38 0.07 -4.74 -3.45
C LYS A 38 -0.55 -3.44 -3.93
N ALA A 39 -0.19 -2.31 -3.29
CA ALA A 39 -0.66 -0.99 -3.70
C ALA A 39 -0.22 -0.66 -5.13
N LYS A 40 1.07 -0.83 -5.44
CA LYS A 40 1.62 -0.57 -6.78
C LYS A 40 1.02 -1.47 -7.86
N VAL A 41 0.84 -2.77 -7.57
CA VAL A 41 0.22 -3.71 -8.53
C VAL A 41 -1.24 -3.37 -8.77
N SER A 42 -1.96 -2.90 -7.74
CA SER A 42 -3.35 -2.46 -7.91
C SER A 42 -3.47 -1.28 -8.88
N GLU A 43 -2.59 -0.29 -8.74
CA GLU A 43 -2.52 0.87 -9.64
C GLU A 43 -2.14 0.47 -11.08
N LEU A 44 -1.11 -0.37 -11.22
CA LEU A 44 -0.70 -0.92 -12.51
C LEU A 44 -1.82 -1.75 -13.15
N SER A 45 -2.55 -2.51 -12.35
CA SER A 45 -3.66 -3.32 -12.84
C SER A 45 -4.80 -2.49 -13.39
N GLN A 46 -5.12 -1.35 -12.75
CA GLN A 46 -6.16 -0.45 -13.23
C GLN A 46 -5.72 0.29 -14.49
N THR A 47 -4.43 0.62 -14.60
CA THR A 47 -3.91 1.44 -15.70
C THR A 47 -3.62 0.61 -16.96
N LEU A 48 -3.05 -0.59 -16.78
CA LEU A 48 -2.56 -1.44 -17.86
C LEU A 48 -3.52 -2.58 -18.19
N ASP A 49 -4.65 -2.68 -17.49
CA ASP A 49 -5.61 -3.78 -17.59
C ASP A 49 -4.92 -5.15 -17.46
N LEU A 50 -4.23 -5.36 -16.33
CA LEU A 50 -3.44 -6.57 -16.11
C LEU A 50 -4.34 -7.79 -15.89
N THR A 51 -4.05 -8.88 -16.58
CA THR A 51 -4.68 -10.18 -16.32
C THR A 51 -4.29 -10.72 -14.94
N GLY A 52 -5.10 -11.64 -14.39
CA GLY A 52 -4.83 -12.23 -13.07
C GLY A 52 -3.46 -12.92 -12.95
N ASP A 53 -2.96 -13.54 -14.02
CA ASP A 53 -1.62 -14.13 -14.06
C ASP A 53 -0.50 -13.08 -14.07
N GLN A 54 -0.70 -12.00 -14.84
CA GLN A 54 0.23 -10.87 -14.86
C GLN A 54 0.30 -10.20 -13.48
N GLN A 55 -0.85 -9.93 -12.85
CA GLN A 55 -0.91 -9.36 -11.50
C GLN A 55 -0.14 -10.21 -10.48
N ARG A 56 -0.33 -11.53 -10.46
CA ARG A 56 0.37 -12.44 -9.53
C ARG A 56 1.88 -12.44 -9.77
N THR A 57 2.31 -12.44 -11.02
CA THR A 57 3.73 -12.47 -11.39
C THR A 57 4.40 -11.15 -11.02
N ILE A 58 3.78 -10.02 -11.38
CA ILE A 58 4.27 -8.68 -11.06
C ILE A 58 4.27 -8.46 -9.55
N PHE A 59 3.25 -8.92 -8.82
CA PHE A 59 3.23 -8.84 -7.37
C PHE A 59 4.44 -9.51 -6.73
N ARG A 60 4.76 -10.75 -7.11
CA ARG A 60 5.95 -11.45 -6.59
C ARG A 60 7.24 -10.73 -6.94
N ALA A 61 7.33 -10.17 -8.15
CA ALA A 61 8.49 -9.40 -8.60
C ALA A 61 8.65 -8.11 -7.80
N MET A 62 7.56 -7.38 -7.57
CA MET A 62 7.53 -6.14 -6.79
C MET A 62 7.89 -6.38 -5.33
N VAL A 63 7.44 -7.49 -4.73
CA VAL A 63 7.87 -7.86 -3.36
C VAL A 63 9.37 -8.09 -3.30
N LYS A 64 9.94 -8.80 -4.28
CA LYS A 64 11.40 -9.01 -4.36
C LYS A 64 12.14 -7.70 -4.58
N TYR A 65 11.63 -6.84 -5.45
CA TYR A 65 12.18 -5.51 -5.70
C TYR A 65 12.22 -4.64 -4.45
N GLU A 66 11.11 -4.57 -3.69
CA GLU A 66 11.08 -3.79 -2.44
C GLU A 66 12.01 -4.38 -1.37
N LYS A 67 12.12 -5.71 -1.28
CA LYS A 67 13.10 -6.37 -0.40
C LYS A 67 14.54 -6.05 -0.80
N ALA A 68 14.88 -6.22 -2.08
CA ALA A 68 16.20 -5.89 -2.61
C ALA A 68 16.54 -4.41 -2.36
N ARG A 69 15.59 -3.49 -2.55
CA ARG A 69 15.76 -2.05 -2.24
C ARG A 69 16.07 -1.81 -0.76
N SER A 70 15.44 -2.55 0.16
CA SER A 70 15.75 -2.47 1.59
C SER A 70 17.10 -3.07 1.98
N GLN A 71 17.64 -3.96 1.14
CA GLN A 71 18.91 -4.66 1.33
C GLN A 71 20.05 -4.07 0.49
N GLU A 72 19.80 -2.96 -0.22
CA GLU A 72 20.72 -2.35 -1.19
C GLU A 72 21.19 -3.32 -2.30
N GLU A 73 20.40 -4.35 -2.58
CA GLU A 73 20.63 -5.31 -3.66
C GLU A 73 20.04 -4.83 -4.99
N ASN A 74 20.70 -5.16 -6.09
CA ASN A 74 20.19 -4.88 -7.42
C ASN A 74 19.19 -5.97 -7.84
N TYR A 75 17.93 -5.59 -8.03
CA TYR A 75 16.90 -6.47 -8.60
C TYR A 75 16.39 -5.90 -9.92
N ASP A 76 16.58 -6.66 -11.00
CA ASP A 76 16.10 -6.29 -12.33
C ASP A 76 14.60 -6.53 -12.49
N LEU A 77 13.83 -5.57 -11.98
CA LEU A 77 12.38 -5.55 -12.14
C LEU A 77 11.98 -5.40 -13.61
N GLU A 78 12.75 -4.63 -14.40
CA GLU A 78 12.42 -4.33 -15.80
C GLU A 78 12.42 -5.59 -16.68
N ALA A 79 13.38 -6.49 -16.47
CA ALA A 79 13.40 -7.78 -17.17
C ALA A 79 12.15 -8.62 -16.89
N VAL A 80 11.60 -8.58 -15.68
CA VAL A 80 10.37 -9.30 -15.35
C VAL A 80 9.15 -8.62 -15.98
N MET A 81 9.09 -7.29 -15.92
CA MET A 81 8.01 -6.51 -16.55
C MET A 81 7.96 -6.77 -18.05
N LYS A 82 9.12 -6.75 -18.74
CA LYS A 82 9.23 -7.02 -20.18
C LYS A 82 8.76 -8.42 -20.59
N LYS A 83 8.94 -9.42 -19.73
CA LYS A 83 8.50 -10.81 -19.99
C LYS A 83 7.04 -11.06 -19.68
N THR A 84 6.44 -10.24 -18.81
CA THR A 84 5.09 -10.46 -18.26
C THR A 84 4.05 -9.60 -18.96
N LEU A 85 4.41 -8.36 -19.29
CA LEU A 85 3.55 -7.41 -19.97
C LEU A 85 3.56 -7.62 -21.49
N THR A 86 2.48 -7.22 -22.15
CA THR A 86 2.49 -7.05 -23.61
C THR A 86 3.39 -5.88 -24.00
N ALA A 87 3.75 -5.76 -25.28
CA ALA A 87 4.58 -4.64 -25.76
C ALA A 87 3.94 -3.28 -25.43
N GLU A 88 2.64 -3.14 -25.66
CA GLU A 88 1.88 -1.91 -25.38
C GLU A 88 1.83 -1.60 -23.88
N GLN A 89 1.55 -2.60 -23.04
CA GLN A 89 1.53 -2.46 -21.58
C GLN A 89 2.92 -2.10 -21.03
N PHE A 90 3.98 -2.68 -21.60
CA PHE A 90 5.36 -2.40 -21.18
C PHE A 90 5.78 -0.97 -21.54
N ASP A 91 5.42 -0.49 -22.74
CA ASP A 91 5.70 0.88 -23.16
C ASP A 91 4.92 1.90 -22.32
N GLN A 92 3.67 1.60 -21.97
CA GLN A 92 2.89 2.43 -21.04
C GLN A 92 3.52 2.44 -19.64
N TRP A 93 3.93 1.28 -19.13
CA TRP A 93 4.62 1.18 -17.84
C TRP A 93 5.92 1.99 -17.81
N LYS A 94 6.72 1.98 -18.90
CA LYS A 94 7.93 2.83 -18.99
C LYS A 94 7.61 4.31 -18.86
N LYS A 95 6.58 4.79 -19.57
CA LYS A 95 6.14 6.19 -19.48
C LYS A 95 5.68 6.58 -18.07
N MET A 96 5.08 5.65 -17.32
CA MET A 96 4.71 5.87 -15.92
C MET A 96 5.92 5.90 -14.97
N LYS A 97 6.95 5.11 -15.26
CA LYS A 97 8.18 5.04 -14.47
C LYS A 97 9.08 6.27 -14.66
N ASP A 98 9.10 6.82 -15.87
CA ASP A 98 10.00 7.92 -16.26
C ASP A 98 9.41 9.33 -16.02
N ASN A 99 8.15 9.42 -15.59
CA ASN A 99 7.46 10.65 -15.15
C ASN A 99 7.59 10.87 -13.64
#